data_AF-A0A7J2PPX6-F1
#
_entry.id   AF-A0A7J2PPX6-F1
#
_cell.length_a   1.000
_cell.length_b   1.000
_cell.length_c   1.000
_cell.angle_alpha   90.00
_cell.angle_beta   90.00
_cell.angle_gamma   90.00
#
_symmetry.space_group_name_H-M   'P 1'
#
loop_
_entity.id
_entity.type
_entity.pdbx_description
1 polymer ?
#
loop_
_entity_poly.entity_id
_entity_poly.type
_entity_poly.pdbx_seq_one_letter_code
_entity_poly.pdbx_strand_id
1 'polypeptide(L)'
;MKKEYDINALITRFKNKDKIALARLITIIENEPDKVNEIFKHFENTNNESYIIGLTGSPGVGKSTLTGEVTKRFLEEGKSVGIICVDPTSPFSGGAFLGDRVRMTEISLHPNVFLR
;
A
#
# COMPACT_ATOMS: atom_id res chain seq x y z
N MET A 1 1.01 -1.73 -26.77
CA MET A 1 2.33 -2.35 -26.53
C MET A 1 2.37 -2.83 -25.08
N LYS A 2 2.58 -4.12 -24.82
CA LYS A 2 2.84 -4.60 -23.44
C LYS A 2 4.15 -3.95 -22.97
N LYS A 3 4.13 -3.29 -21.81
CA LYS A 3 5.35 -2.74 -21.22
C LYS A 3 6.14 -3.93 -20.69
N GLU A 4 7.35 -4.11 -21.16
CA GLU A 4 8.22 -5.17 -20.63
C GLU A 4 8.82 -4.66 -19.31
N TYR A 5 8.41 -5.27 -18.20
CA TYR A 5 8.93 -4.96 -16.88
C TYR A 5 10.03 -5.97 -16.52
N ASP A 6 11.16 -5.47 -16.02
CA ASP A 6 12.12 -6.33 -15.33
C ASP A 6 11.59 -6.62 -13.91
N ILE A 7 10.85 -7.71 -13.79
CA ILE A 7 10.23 -8.16 -12.52
C ILE A 7 11.30 -8.47 -11.47
N ASN A 8 12.43 -9.07 -11.87
CA ASN A 8 13.52 -9.40 -10.96
C ASN A 8 14.17 -8.14 -10.37
N ALA A 9 14.38 -7.10 -11.19
CA ALA A 9 14.88 -5.82 -10.71
C ALA A 9 13.89 -5.13 -9.76
N LEU A 10 12.58 -5.18 -10.05
CA LEU A 10 11.56 -4.65 -9.15
C LEU A 10 11.53 -5.39 -7.81
N ILE A 11 11.63 -6.73 -7.83
CA ILE A 11 11.66 -7.54 -6.60
C ILE A 11 12.90 -7.24 -5.76
N THR A 12 14.07 -7.11 -6.39
CA THR A 12 15.31 -6.75 -5.70
C THR A 12 15.18 -5.39 -5.00
N ARG A 13 14.62 -4.40 -5.71
CA ARG A 13 14.37 -3.07 -5.13
C ARG A 13 13.35 -3.11 -4.00
N PHE A 14 12.26 -3.87 -4.16
CA PHE A 14 11.26 -4.05 -3.12
C PHE A 14 11.86 -4.67 -1.85
N LYS A 15 12.70 -5.71 -1.98
CA LYS A 15 13.43 -6.31 -0.84
C LYS A 15 14.34 -5.30 -0.12
N ASN A 16 14.80 -4.27 -0.83
CA ASN A 16 15.53 -3.13 -0.26
C ASN A 16 14.62 -1.98 0.22
N LYS A 17 13.33 -2.24 0.47
CA LYS A 17 12.31 -1.30 0.97
C LYS A 17 11.99 -0.12 0.01
N ASP A 18 12.20 -0.30 -1.29
CA ASP A 18 11.83 0.70 -2.29
C ASP A 18 10.31 0.75 -2.51
N LYS A 19 9.68 1.85 -2.08
CA LYS A 19 8.22 2.07 -2.20
C LYS A 19 7.73 2.16 -3.66
N ILE A 20 8.57 2.69 -4.56
CA ILE A 20 8.21 2.81 -5.98
C ILE A 20 8.18 1.43 -6.61
N ALA A 21 9.13 0.57 -6.25
CA ALA A 21 9.14 -0.82 -6.70
C ALA A 21 7.89 -1.57 -6.20
N LEU A 22 7.52 -1.42 -4.92
CA LEU A 22 6.28 -1.98 -4.38
C LEU A 22 5.03 -1.49 -5.14
N ALA A 23 4.90 -0.17 -5.34
CA ALA A 23 3.76 0.40 -6.06
C ALA A 23 3.66 -0.12 -7.50
N ARG A 24 4.80 -0.34 -8.19
CA ARG A 24 4.84 -0.93 -9.52
C ARG A 24 4.44 -2.40 -9.52
N LEU A 25 4.95 -3.20 -8.57
CA LEU A 25 4.56 -4.60 -8.42
C LEU A 25 3.06 -4.74 -8.17
N ILE A 26 2.47 -3.92 -7.30
CA ILE A 26 1.02 -3.92 -7.07
C ILE A 26 0.27 -3.57 -8.36
N THR A 27 0.74 -2.55 -9.09
CA THR A 27 0.13 -2.16 -10.38
C THR A 27 0.18 -3.30 -11.41
N ILE A 28 1.28 -4.05 -11.48
CA ILE A 28 1.39 -5.21 -12.36
C ILE A 28 0.40 -6.30 -11.93
N ILE A 29 0.31 -6.61 -10.63
CA ILE A 29 -0.63 -7.60 -10.09
C ILE A 29 -2.09 -7.23 -10.41
N GLU A 30 -2.45 -5.94 -10.29
CA GLU A 30 -3.80 -5.45 -10.57
C GLU A 30 -4.19 -5.51 -12.06
N ASN A 31 -3.22 -5.40 -12.98
CA ASN A 31 -3.50 -5.26 -14.42
C ASN A 31 -3.09 -6.49 -15.26
N GLU A 32 -2.21 -7.35 -14.77
CA GLU A 32 -1.65 -8.48 -15.51
C GLU A 32 -1.74 -9.79 -14.71
N PRO A 33 -2.90 -10.46 -14.70
CA PRO A 33 -3.13 -11.70 -13.94
C PRO A 33 -2.12 -12.81 -14.23
N ASP A 34 -1.66 -12.92 -15.48
CA ASP A 34 -0.68 -13.93 -15.90
C ASP A 34 0.68 -13.79 -15.19
N LYS A 35 1.01 -12.59 -14.70
CA LYS A 35 2.27 -12.28 -14.02
C LYS A 35 2.23 -12.48 -12.50
N VAL A 36 1.04 -12.68 -11.93
CA VAL A 36 0.85 -12.85 -10.48
C VAL A 36 1.66 -14.03 -9.96
N ASN A 37 1.51 -15.20 -10.57
CA ASN A 37 2.21 -16.42 -10.14
C ASN A 37 3.74 -16.27 -10.25
N GLU A 38 4.25 -15.57 -11.26
CA GLU A 38 5.68 -15.29 -11.42
C GLU A 38 6.21 -14.44 -10.25
N ILE A 39 5.48 -13.39 -9.86
CA ILE A 39 5.85 -12.50 -8.77
C ILE A 39 5.80 -13.22 -7.41
N PHE A 40 4.70 -13.94 -7.12
CA PHE A 40 4.47 -14.56 -5.82
C PHE A 40 5.46 -15.70 -5.51
N LYS A 41 6.01 -16.38 -6.52
CA LYS A 41 7.09 -17.37 -6.35
C LYS A 41 8.29 -16.83 -5.57
N HIS A 42 8.60 -15.54 -5.69
CA HIS A 42 9.72 -14.93 -4.97
C HIS A 42 9.46 -14.74 -3.45
N PHE A 43 8.24 -14.99 -2.99
CA PHE A 43 7.80 -14.77 -1.61
C PHE A 43 7.26 -16.02 -0.91
N GLU A 44 7.22 -17.18 -1.57
CA GLU A 44 6.67 -18.44 -1.03
C GLU A 44 7.26 -18.84 0.34
N ASN A 45 8.53 -18.51 0.60
CA ASN A 45 9.23 -18.80 1.86
C ASN A 45 9.34 -17.60 2.80
N THR A 46 8.56 -16.54 2.58
CA THR A 46 8.58 -15.35 3.44
C THR A 46 7.66 -15.58 4.63
N ASN A 47 8.22 -15.55 5.84
CA ASN A 47 7.41 -15.49 7.05
C ASN A 47 6.78 -14.11 7.15
N ASN A 48 5.48 -14.02 6.85
CA ASN A 48 4.71 -12.78 6.99
C ASN A 48 4.21 -12.64 8.44
N GLU A 49 5.03 -12.05 9.31
CA GLU A 49 4.63 -11.66 10.67
C GLU A 49 4.02 -10.25 10.69
N SER A 50 3.02 -9.99 9.85
CA SER A 50 2.30 -8.72 9.84
C SER A 50 0.96 -8.83 10.54
N TYR A 51 0.64 -7.87 11.40
CA TYR A 51 -0.70 -7.75 11.98
C TYR A 51 -1.61 -6.94 11.03
N ILE A 52 -2.77 -7.51 10.65
CA ILE A 52 -3.71 -6.90 9.70
C ILE A 52 -4.92 -6.35 10.46
N ILE A 53 -5.21 -5.06 10.29
CA ILE A 53 -6.34 -4.37 10.93
C ILE A 53 -7.27 -3.82 9.85
N GLY A 54 -8.54 -4.22 9.87
CA GLY A 54 -9.58 -3.62 9.05
C GLY A 54 -10.25 -2.43 9.77
N LEU A 55 -10.35 -1.29 9.10
CA LEU A 55 -11.03 -0.10 9.60
C LEU A 55 -12.25 0.22 8.73
N THR A 56 -13.42 0.36 9.35
CA THR A 56 -14.69 0.66 8.65
C THR A 56 -15.55 1.64 9.45
N GLY A 57 -16.59 2.19 8.84
CA GLY A 57 -17.48 3.17 9.45
C GLY A 57 -18.05 4.16 8.43
N SER A 58 -19.08 4.91 8.83
CA SER A 58 -19.75 5.90 7.97
C SER A 58 -18.81 7.02 7.47
N PRO A 59 -19.13 7.70 6.37
CA PRO A 59 -18.42 8.92 5.96
C PRO A 59 -18.43 9.95 7.10
N GLY A 60 -17.28 10.60 7.36
CA GLY A 60 -17.18 11.65 8.39
C GLY A 60 -16.99 11.18 9.84
N VAL A 61 -17.05 9.88 10.16
CA VAL A 61 -16.85 9.35 11.53
C VAL A 61 -15.41 9.51 12.06
N GLY A 62 -14.49 10.04 11.24
CA GLY A 62 -13.10 10.24 11.64
C GLY A 62 -12.16 9.06 11.37
N LYS A 63 -12.52 8.12 10.48
CA LYS A 63 -11.66 6.97 10.11
C LYS A 63 -10.24 7.39 9.75
N SER A 64 -10.08 8.34 8.81
CA SER A 64 -8.76 8.79 8.34
C SER A 64 -7.95 9.45 9.46
N THR A 65 -8.62 10.15 10.40
CA THR A 65 -7.98 10.71 11.60
C THR A 65 -7.46 9.59 12.52
N LEU A 66 -8.31 8.59 12.80
CA LEU A 66 -7.92 7.43 13.62
C LEU A 66 -6.78 6.65 12.97
N THR A 67 -6.87 6.39 11.66
CA THR A 67 -5.80 5.73 10.89
C THR A 67 -4.49 6.50 11.02
N GLY A 68 -4.53 7.84 10.92
CA GLY A 68 -3.36 8.68 11.10
C GLY A 68 -2.73 8.55 12.49
N GLU A 69 -3.51 8.71 13.54
CA GLU A 69 -2.98 8.64 14.92
C GLU A 69 -2.48 7.24 15.30
N VAL A 70 -3.18 6.18 14.89
CA VAL A 70 -2.71 4.79 15.09
C VAL A 70 -1.41 4.55 14.32
N THR A 71 -1.30 5.07 13.11
CA THR A 71 -0.07 4.95 12.32
C THR A 71 1.09 5.67 13.02
N LYS A 72 0.91 6.91 13.47
CA LYS A 72 1.93 7.64 14.24
C LYS A 72 2.41 6.83 15.43
N ARG A 73 1.49 6.24 16.21
CA ARG A 73 1.85 5.41 17.35
C ARG A 73 2.70 4.20 16.98
N PHE A 74 2.36 3.48 15.90
CA PHE A 74 3.18 2.36 15.45
C PHE A 74 4.55 2.81 14.91
N LEU A 75 4.64 3.99 14.30
CA LEU A 75 5.92 4.56 13.88
C LEU A 75 6.81 4.93 15.08
N GLU A 76 6.24 5.48 16.16
CA GLU A 76 6.95 5.75 17.42
C GLU A 76 7.51 4.48 18.05
N GLU A 77 6.84 3.34 17.86
CA GLU A 77 7.30 2.01 18.26
C GLU A 77 8.32 1.39 17.28
N GLY A 78 8.75 2.14 16.26
CA GLY A 78 9.73 1.69 15.26
C GLY A 78 9.20 0.72 14.21
N LYS A 79 7.88 0.54 14.12
CA LYS A 79 7.25 -0.39 13.16
C LYS A 79 7.11 0.24 11.77
N SER A 80 6.99 -0.60 10.74
CA SER A 80 6.55 -0.20 9.41
C SER A 80 5.05 -0.43 9.24
N VAL A 81 4.38 0.48 8.52
CA VAL A 81 2.93 0.45 8.34
C VAL A 81 2.58 0.50 6.85
N GLY A 82 1.79 -0.48 6.40
CA GLY A 82 1.13 -0.46 5.09
C GLY A 82 -0.35 -0.11 5.25
N ILE A 83 -0.83 0.86 4.49
CA ILE A 83 -2.23 1.29 4.47
C ILE A 83 -2.74 1.06 3.05
N ILE A 84 -3.82 0.27 2.93
CA ILE A 84 -4.52 0.02 1.67
C ILE A 84 -5.93 0.58 1.80
N CYS A 85 -6.22 1.62 1.02
CA CYS A 85 -7.51 2.27 0.92
C CYS A 85 -8.39 1.48 -0.07
N VAL A 86 -9.51 0.94 0.41
CA VAL A 86 -10.49 0.24 -0.43
C VAL A 86 -11.76 1.08 -0.46
N ASP A 87 -12.06 1.70 -1.61
CA ASP A 87 -13.28 2.50 -1.81
C ASP A 87 -14.16 1.87 -2.91
N PRO A 88 -15.34 1.31 -2.56
CA PRO A 88 -16.25 0.73 -3.54
C PRO A 88 -16.91 1.77 -4.46
N THR A 89 -16.85 3.07 -4.14
CA THR A 89 -17.47 4.15 -4.92
C THR A 89 -16.56 4.76 -6.01
N SER A 90 -15.34 4.21 -6.17
CA SER A 90 -14.27 4.83 -6.97
C SER A 90 -14.42 4.86 -8.50
N PRO A 91 -15.33 4.16 -9.21
CA PRO A 91 -15.45 4.37 -10.65
C PRO A 91 -15.97 5.77 -11.02
N PHE A 92 -16.66 6.46 -10.10
CA PHE A 92 -17.40 7.69 -10.40
C PHE A 92 -16.87 8.97 -9.74
N SER A 93 -16.13 8.90 -8.63
CA SER A 93 -15.78 10.11 -7.86
C SER A 93 -14.36 10.64 -8.06
N GLY A 94 -13.42 9.83 -8.57
CA GLY A 94 -12.03 10.24 -8.86
C GLY A 94 -11.24 10.91 -7.71
N GLY A 95 -11.80 10.99 -6.50
CA GLY A 95 -11.41 12.01 -5.52
C GLY A 95 -11.32 11.56 -4.05
N ALA A 96 -11.75 10.35 -3.70
CA ALA A 96 -11.69 9.87 -2.32
C ALA A 96 -10.25 9.60 -1.84
N PHE A 97 -9.43 8.95 -2.66
CA PHE A 97 -8.02 8.69 -2.35
C PHE A 97 -7.20 9.98 -2.19
N LEU A 98 -7.46 11.00 -3.02
CA LEU A 98 -6.75 12.28 -2.93
C LEU A 98 -7.13 13.03 -1.65
N GLY A 99 -8.41 12.99 -1.25
CA GLY A 99 -8.90 13.60 0.00
C GLY A 99 -8.31 12.95 1.25
N ASP A 100 -8.20 11.62 1.27
CA ASP A 100 -7.56 10.90 2.38
C ASP A 100 -6.05 11.16 2.43
N ARG A 101 -5.38 11.27 1.28
CA ARG A 101 -3.97 11.63 1.21
C ARG A 101 -3.70 13.03 1.74
N VAL A 102 -4.53 14.03 1.41
CA VAL A 102 -4.40 15.40 1.93
C VAL A 102 -4.59 15.45 3.45
N ARG A 103 -5.51 14.65 4.00
CA ARG A 103 -5.75 14.56 5.45
C ARG A 103 -4.66 13.81 6.22
N MET A 104 -3.89 12.96 5.54
CA MET A 104 -2.79 12.16 6.13
C MET A 104 -1.41 12.53 5.55
N THR A 105 -1.24 13.75 5.02
CA THR A 105 -0.08 14.14 4.20
C THR A 105 1.24 13.89 4.92
N GLU A 106 1.37 14.32 6.17
CA GLU A 106 2.61 14.20 6.96
C GLU A 106 3.03 12.74 7.15
N ILE A 107 2.07 11.85 7.41
CA ILE A 107 2.31 10.43 7.64
C ILE A 107 2.65 9.72 6.33
N SER A 108 1.99 10.12 5.23
CA SER A 108 2.20 9.52 3.91
C SER A 108 3.63 9.68 3.37
N LEU A 109 4.36 10.70 3.84
CA LEU A 109 5.74 10.97 3.46
C LEU A 109 6.77 10.19 4.29
N HIS A 110 6.36 9.63 5.44
CA HIS A 110 7.27 8.94 6.36
C HIS A 110 7.90 7.70 5.69
N PRO A 111 9.22 7.46 5.76
CA PRO A 111 9.90 6.39 5.03
C PRO A 111 9.38 4.98 5.36
N ASN A 112 8.88 4.76 6.57
CA ASN A 112 8.31 3.47 7.00
C ASN A 112 6.80 3.31 6.71
N VAL A 113 6.18 4.25 6.01
CA VAL A 113 4.76 4.19 5.62
C VAL A 113 4.63 3.95 4.13
N PHE A 114 3.77 3.00 3.76
CA PHE A 114 3.27 2.83 2.40
C PHE A 114 1.76 3.06 2.40
N LEU A 115 1.27 3.96 1.54
CA LEU A 115 -0.15 4.28 1.39
C LEU A 115 -0.55 4.07 -0.07
N ARG A 116 -1.58 3.26 -0.32
CA ARG A 116 -2.16 3.02 -1.64
C ARG A 116 -3.66 2.94 -1.58
#